data_AF-A0A954YP01-F1
#
_entry.id   AF-A0A954YP01-F1
#
_cell.length_a   1.000
_cell.length_b   1.000
_cell.length_c   1.000
_cell.angle_alpha   90.00
_cell.angle_beta   90.00
_cell.angle_gamma   90.00
#
_symmetry.space_group_name_H-M   'P 1'
#
loop_
_entity.id
_entity.type
_entity.pdbx_description
1 polymer ?
#
loop_
_entity_poly.entity_id
_entity_poly.type
_entity_poly.pdbx_seq_one_letter_code
_entity_poly.pdbx_strand_id
1 'polypeptide(L)'
;MNRVLRIACVLCFSSVVFADPTQPVASPAPTTAPVAPTPTPKPMFPVEPKAKRAQYAKDVLIDWEAKQVEVAARVAQTDLPIELLMCAEGTKEHESILVTGAQPQKIYEALGLIGATTGSPVSFDPATNKQTAASGSPLSIEVAYDANGQAVRHSAHKWMIDSKTKKPIAPLNWIFCGSRMENGQFAADTDGTIACVVDFSTALIGLAESHTSSDADLWVLANKDRVPAKGTNCTVIIRPATNATTPPVTMTPPSNTVVTSTPPVGKTTEPIDLMLTPEGFFQHGDDILDALSLDGLIKERIKTNPEQKVSLTAMQVEPAGVEKMNLFTRLAGRAIIGSGIKQTNLTMKLLDEPEKKKVAPEDKAPAQEPKIPWAQMIKDRGEGKTEPETKDSKEQGETAPSPAPTPTPKDLGEIRREAGKKKDGSQSTPSSEATPSPETTPSPAPKNP
;
A
#
# COMPACT_ATOMS: atom_id res chain seq x y z
N MET A 1 82.52 -0.06 48.27
CA MET A 1 81.29 -0.91 48.28
C MET A 1 80.34 -0.38 47.22
N ASN A 2 79.93 -1.26 46.31
CA ASN A 2 78.81 -1.21 45.34
C ASN A 2 78.63 0.13 44.56
N ARG A 3 79.21 0.35 43.38
CA ARG A 3 78.92 -0.24 42.04
C ARG A 3 77.44 -0.45 41.73
N VAL A 4 76.86 0.42 40.90
CA VAL A 4 76.12 0.13 39.63
C VAL A 4 76.12 1.44 38.81
N LEU A 5 77.05 1.62 37.86
CA LEU A 5 76.88 1.38 36.42
C LEU A 5 75.78 2.24 35.77
N ARG A 6 76.16 3.41 35.22
CA ARG A 6 75.39 4.12 34.19
C ARG A 6 76.20 4.13 32.91
N ILE A 7 75.67 3.43 31.91
CA ILE A 7 76.21 3.35 30.55
C ILE A 7 75.85 4.65 29.83
N ALA A 8 76.84 5.18 29.11
CA ALA A 8 76.76 6.33 28.24
C ALA A 8 76.04 6.00 26.93
N CYS A 9 75.30 6.96 26.35
CA CYS A 9 75.25 7.13 24.91
C CYS A 9 74.79 8.54 24.50
N VAL A 10 75.79 9.31 24.05
CA VAL A 10 75.81 10.27 22.92
C VAL A 10 74.58 11.16 22.70
N LEU A 11 74.82 12.45 22.95
CA LEU A 11 74.06 13.59 22.46
C LEU A 11 74.36 13.82 20.97
N CYS A 12 73.32 13.80 20.13
CA CYS A 12 73.29 14.57 18.88
C CYS A 12 72.22 15.66 19.04
N PHE A 13 72.69 16.88 19.29
CA PHE A 13 71.87 18.09 19.21
C PHE A 13 71.59 18.38 17.75
N SER A 14 70.31 18.37 17.37
CA SER A 14 69.82 19.06 16.19
C SER A 14 68.49 19.70 16.56
N SER A 15 68.48 21.02 16.43
CA SER A 15 67.41 21.92 16.82
C SER A 15 66.06 21.49 16.27
N VAL A 16 65.07 21.32 17.14
CA VAL A 16 63.66 21.30 16.74
C VAL A 16 62.95 22.41 17.49
N VAL A 17 62.45 23.34 16.69
CA VAL A 17 61.58 24.46 17.07
C VAL A 17 60.29 23.89 17.64
N PHE A 18 59.89 24.37 18.82
CA PHE A 18 58.56 24.13 19.36
C PHE A 18 57.53 24.85 18.48
N ALA A 19 56.61 24.08 17.87
CA ALA A 19 55.41 24.60 17.25
C ALA A 19 54.21 24.33 18.18
N ASP A 20 53.49 25.41 18.44
CA ASP A 20 52.29 25.60 19.25
C ASP A 20 51.09 24.74 18.76
N PRO A 21 50.40 23.96 19.62
CA PRO A 21 49.28 23.13 19.19
C PRO A 21 47.94 23.85 19.47
N THR A 22 47.56 24.83 18.65
CA THR A 22 46.14 25.21 18.53
C THR A 22 45.82 25.78 17.14
N GLN A 23 45.63 24.91 16.14
CA GLN A 23 44.68 25.18 15.06
C GLN A 23 43.95 23.89 14.65
N PRO A 24 42.62 23.91 14.53
CA PRO A 24 41.86 22.79 13.98
C PRO A 24 42.11 22.73 12.47
N VAL A 25 42.61 21.60 11.99
CA VAL A 25 42.76 21.33 10.57
C VAL A 25 41.37 21.17 9.96
N ALA A 26 40.99 22.13 9.11
CA ALA A 26 39.80 22.03 8.29
C ALA A 26 39.94 20.82 7.33
N SER A 27 39.01 19.88 7.44
CA SER A 27 38.87 18.76 6.52
C SER A 27 38.40 19.28 5.15
N PRO A 28 39.02 18.88 4.02
CA PRO A 28 38.55 19.31 2.71
C PRO A 28 37.17 18.67 2.44
N ALA A 29 36.20 19.52 2.11
CA ALA A 29 34.87 19.12 1.70
C ALA A 29 34.95 18.17 0.49
N PRO A 30 34.12 17.11 0.44
CA PRO A 30 34.01 16.28 -0.75
C PRO A 30 33.38 17.12 -1.87
N THR A 31 34.12 17.22 -2.99
CA THR A 31 33.64 17.74 -4.27
C THR A 31 32.39 16.98 -4.69
N THR A 32 31.22 17.60 -4.57
CA THR A 32 29.98 17.12 -5.17
C THR A 32 30.06 17.29 -6.68
N ALA A 33 30.29 16.20 -7.40
CA ALA A 33 29.97 16.11 -8.81
C ALA A 33 28.44 16.27 -8.99
N PRO A 34 27.95 16.91 -10.06
CA PRO A 34 26.51 17.06 -10.27
C PRO A 34 25.86 15.68 -10.42
N VAL A 35 24.96 15.36 -9.49
CA VAL A 35 24.08 14.19 -9.60
C VAL A 35 23.16 14.45 -10.79
N ALA A 36 23.33 13.66 -11.85
CA ALA A 36 22.40 13.65 -12.97
C ALA A 36 20.98 13.33 -12.44
N PRO A 37 19.93 13.98 -12.96
CA PRO A 37 18.58 13.80 -12.45
C PRO A 37 18.15 12.34 -12.55
N THR A 38 17.81 11.74 -11.41
CA THR A 38 17.18 10.42 -11.32
C THR A 38 15.93 10.42 -12.21
N PRO A 39 15.82 9.49 -13.19
CA PRO A 39 14.61 9.40 -13.99
C PRO A 39 13.44 9.01 -13.09
N THR A 40 12.41 9.83 -13.11
CA THR A 40 11.13 9.59 -12.43
C THR A 40 10.57 8.24 -12.90
N PRO A 41 10.23 7.29 -12.00
CA PRO A 41 9.68 6.02 -12.43
C PRO A 41 8.32 6.24 -13.11
N LYS A 42 8.26 5.90 -14.39
CA LYS A 42 7.02 5.90 -15.19
C LYS A 42 6.24 4.62 -14.84
N PRO A 43 4.93 4.68 -14.52
CA PRO A 43 4.14 3.47 -14.29
C PRO A 43 4.24 2.56 -15.52
N MET A 44 4.71 1.32 -15.31
CA MET A 44 5.21 0.43 -16.37
C MET A 44 4.15 -0.55 -16.91
N PHE A 45 2.88 -0.17 -16.83
CA PHE A 45 1.85 -0.73 -17.70
C PHE A 45 1.55 0.32 -18.77
N PRO A 46 1.67 -0.01 -20.07
CA PRO A 46 0.97 0.73 -21.11
C PRO A 46 -0.53 0.62 -20.78
N VAL A 47 -1.05 1.62 -20.08
CA VAL A 47 -2.48 1.79 -19.89
C VAL A 47 -3.00 2.24 -21.25
N GLU A 48 -3.62 1.34 -22.01
CA GLU A 48 -4.49 1.78 -23.09
C GLU A 48 -5.50 2.77 -22.50
N PRO A 49 -5.64 3.98 -23.06
CA PRO A 49 -6.50 5.00 -22.50
C PRO A 49 -7.96 4.63 -22.80
N LYS A 50 -8.55 3.79 -21.95
CA LYS A 50 -9.98 3.75 -21.72
C LYS A 50 -10.22 4.53 -20.44
N ALA A 51 -10.82 5.71 -20.59
CA ALA A 51 -11.15 6.61 -19.48
C ALA A 51 -11.89 5.84 -18.37
N LYS A 52 -11.15 5.45 -17.31
CA LYS A 52 -11.60 4.80 -16.05
C LYS A 52 -10.44 4.51 -15.08
N ARG A 53 -9.17 4.70 -15.46
CA ARG A 53 -8.03 4.78 -14.52
C ARG A 53 -7.64 6.23 -14.25
N ALA A 54 -7.39 6.59 -13.00
CA ALA A 54 -7.02 7.95 -12.61
C ALA A 54 -5.90 7.95 -11.55
N GLN A 55 -4.93 8.87 -11.71
CA GLN A 55 -3.99 9.17 -10.64
C GLN A 55 -4.76 9.87 -9.51
N TYR A 56 -4.78 9.25 -8.33
CA TYR A 56 -5.51 9.78 -7.17
C TYR A 56 -4.61 10.62 -6.27
N ALA A 57 -3.44 10.10 -5.93
CA ALA A 57 -2.41 10.77 -5.14
C ALA A 57 -1.02 10.31 -5.60
N LYS A 58 0.06 10.87 -5.06
CA LYS A 58 1.41 10.37 -5.34
C LYS A 58 1.47 8.86 -5.07
N ASP A 59 1.96 8.11 -6.06
CA ASP A 59 2.10 6.64 -6.02
C ASP A 59 0.80 5.85 -5.81
N VAL A 60 -0.38 6.48 -5.92
CA VAL A 60 -1.70 5.84 -5.80
C VAL A 60 -2.56 6.13 -7.03
N LEU A 61 -2.93 5.07 -7.75
CA LEU A 61 -3.91 5.12 -8.83
C LEU A 61 -5.18 4.36 -8.45
N ILE A 62 -6.31 4.80 -8.99
CA ILE A 62 -7.59 4.10 -8.92
C ILE A 62 -7.96 3.63 -10.31
N ASP A 63 -8.25 2.34 -10.45
CA ASP A 63 -8.95 1.77 -11.59
C ASP A 63 -10.43 1.57 -11.22
N TRP A 64 -11.27 2.47 -11.70
CA TRP A 64 -12.72 2.48 -11.43
C TRP A 64 -13.46 1.35 -12.15
N GLU A 65 -12.89 0.81 -13.24
CA GLU A 65 -13.49 -0.30 -13.97
C GLU A 65 -13.28 -1.60 -13.23
N ALA A 66 -12.03 -1.88 -12.86
CA ALA A 66 -11.65 -3.07 -12.12
C ALA A 66 -11.96 -2.96 -10.62
N LYS A 67 -12.35 -1.77 -10.13
CA LYS A 67 -12.54 -1.44 -8.71
C LYS A 67 -11.33 -1.87 -7.88
N GLN A 68 -10.16 -1.36 -8.25
CA GLN A 68 -8.90 -1.65 -7.57
C GLN A 68 -8.07 -0.37 -7.35
N VAL A 69 -7.28 -0.38 -6.30
CA VAL A 69 -6.23 0.60 -6.01
C VAL A 69 -4.90 0.01 -6.44
N GLU A 70 -4.13 0.76 -7.22
CA GLU A 70 -2.78 0.40 -7.65
C GLU A 70 -1.77 1.31 -6.94
N VAL A 71 -0.90 0.72 -6.12
CA VAL A 71 0.11 1.43 -5.33
C VAL A 71 1.49 1.14 -5.90
N ALA A 72 2.22 2.17 -6.30
CA ALA A 72 3.60 2.01 -6.75
C ALA A 72 4.50 1.70 -5.56
N ALA A 73 5.34 0.67 -5.68
CA ALA A 73 6.20 0.19 -4.62
C ALA A 73 7.53 -0.34 -5.18
N ARG A 74 8.44 -0.72 -4.29
CA ARG A 74 9.67 -1.45 -4.64
C ARG A 74 9.98 -2.51 -3.59
N VAL A 75 10.76 -3.52 -3.96
CA VAL A 75 11.24 -4.55 -3.02
C VAL A 75 12.24 -3.96 -2.02
N ALA A 76 11.95 -4.09 -0.72
CA ALA A 76 12.82 -3.67 0.38
C ALA A 76 13.60 -4.85 0.99
N GLN A 77 12.96 -6.00 1.20
CA GLN A 77 13.57 -7.21 1.75
C GLN A 77 13.19 -8.46 0.96
N THR A 78 14.07 -9.45 0.97
CA THR A 78 13.94 -10.66 0.15
C THR A 78 14.11 -11.97 0.93
N ASP A 79 14.80 -11.95 2.08
CA ASP A 79 15.17 -13.18 2.81
C ASP A 79 15.29 -12.94 4.33
N LEU A 80 14.22 -12.48 4.97
CA LEU A 80 14.16 -12.24 6.42
C LEU A 80 12.76 -12.52 6.98
N PRO A 81 12.63 -12.78 8.29
CA PRO A 81 11.33 -12.72 8.98
C PRO A 81 10.74 -11.32 8.83
N ILE A 82 9.44 -11.24 8.60
CA ILE A 82 8.77 -9.99 8.31
C ILE A 82 7.53 -9.80 9.17
N GLU A 83 7.25 -8.55 9.46
CA GLU A 83 6.04 -8.09 10.13
C GLU A 83 5.04 -7.50 9.14
N LEU A 84 5.52 -7.03 7.98
CA LEU A 84 4.69 -6.39 6.96
C LEU A 84 4.98 -6.94 5.56
N LEU A 85 3.91 -7.05 4.77
CA LEU A 85 4.03 -7.14 3.32
C LEU A 85 4.49 -5.80 2.75
N MET A 86 3.92 -4.68 3.21
CA MET A 86 4.21 -3.34 2.69
C MET A 86 4.24 -2.30 3.81
N CYS A 87 5.20 -1.38 3.74
CA CYS A 87 5.29 -0.20 4.60
C CYS A 87 5.46 1.11 3.83
N ALA A 88 5.28 2.24 4.52
CA ALA A 88 5.63 3.55 4.00
C ALA A 88 7.17 3.74 3.98
N GLU A 89 7.67 4.56 3.08
CA GLU A 89 9.09 4.90 2.99
C GLU A 89 9.58 5.70 4.22
N GLY A 90 10.77 5.36 4.72
CA GLY A 90 11.41 5.93 5.89
C GLY A 90 10.93 5.37 7.23
N THR A 91 10.31 4.18 7.25
CA THR A 91 9.68 3.61 8.46
C THR A 91 10.20 2.20 8.77
N LYS A 92 9.56 1.17 8.20
CA LYS A 92 9.68 -0.25 8.58
C LYS A 92 10.29 -1.13 7.48
N GLU A 93 11.15 -0.57 6.64
CA GLU A 93 11.74 -1.31 5.50
C GLU A 93 12.65 -2.45 5.92
N HIS A 94 13.14 -2.48 7.16
CA HIS A 94 13.96 -3.56 7.68
C HIS A 94 13.15 -4.84 7.95
N GLU A 95 11.83 -4.73 8.07
CA GLU A 95 10.88 -5.79 8.43
C GLU A 95 9.72 -5.93 7.42
N SER A 96 9.88 -5.32 6.23
CA SER A 96 8.87 -5.28 5.17
C SER A 96 9.39 -5.82 3.84
N ILE A 97 8.58 -6.58 3.10
CA ILE A 97 8.96 -7.03 1.74
C ILE A 97 8.92 -5.87 0.75
N LEU A 98 7.91 -5.01 0.84
CA LEU A 98 7.68 -3.89 -0.06
C LEU A 98 7.71 -2.56 0.70
N VAL A 99 8.15 -1.52 0.01
CA VAL A 99 8.09 -0.14 0.47
C VAL A 99 7.48 0.74 -0.60
N THR A 100 6.62 1.67 -0.19
CA THR A 100 5.99 2.65 -1.08
C THR A 100 6.21 4.08 -0.60
N GLY A 101 6.33 5.01 -1.54
CA GLY A 101 6.31 6.44 -1.27
C GLY A 101 4.89 7.03 -1.21
N ALA A 102 3.85 6.20 -1.29
CA ALA A 102 2.46 6.58 -1.08
C ALA A 102 2.20 6.83 0.40
N GLN A 103 1.47 7.90 0.70
CA GLN A 103 0.98 8.15 2.05
C GLN A 103 -0.14 7.13 2.40
N PRO A 104 -0.05 6.40 3.51
CA PRO A 104 -1.05 5.41 3.93
C PRO A 104 -2.49 5.94 3.95
N GLN A 105 -2.71 7.17 4.39
CA GLN A 105 -4.02 7.83 4.35
C GLN A 105 -4.58 7.94 2.92
N LYS A 106 -3.74 8.10 1.90
CA LYS A 106 -4.19 8.13 0.50
C LYS A 106 -4.57 6.77 -0.04
N ILE A 107 -3.95 5.70 0.47
CA ILE A 107 -4.38 4.33 0.19
C ILE A 107 -5.74 4.06 0.89
N TYR A 108 -5.89 4.48 2.15
CA TYR A 108 -7.15 4.42 2.90
C TYR A 108 -8.30 5.09 2.14
N GLU A 109 -8.12 6.36 1.76
CA GLU A 109 -9.13 7.12 1.01
C GLU A 109 -9.48 6.45 -0.33
N ALA A 110 -8.48 5.98 -1.07
CA ALA A 110 -8.68 5.31 -2.37
C ALA A 110 -9.46 3.99 -2.24
N LEU A 111 -9.20 3.20 -1.20
CA LEU A 111 -9.93 1.96 -0.92
C LEU A 111 -11.40 2.25 -0.59
N GLY A 112 -11.65 3.29 0.21
CA GLY A 112 -13.02 3.76 0.48
C GLY A 112 -13.74 4.19 -0.79
N LEU A 113 -13.06 4.92 -1.69
CA LEU A 113 -13.63 5.38 -2.95
C LEU A 113 -14.04 4.25 -3.90
N ILE A 114 -13.32 3.13 -3.92
CA ILE A 114 -13.73 1.95 -4.72
C ILE A 114 -14.78 1.07 -4.03
N GLY A 115 -15.29 1.49 -2.86
CA GLY A 115 -16.39 0.87 -2.14
C GLY A 115 -15.98 -0.15 -1.08
N ALA A 116 -14.71 -0.17 -0.65
CA ALA A 116 -14.32 -0.96 0.51
C ALA A 116 -14.79 -0.28 1.80
N THR A 117 -15.45 -1.02 2.68
CA THR A 117 -15.82 -0.57 4.03
C THR A 117 -14.65 -0.82 4.97
N THR A 118 -14.13 0.24 5.59
CA THR A 118 -13.15 0.13 6.67
C THR A 118 -13.80 -0.43 7.93
N GLY A 119 -13.04 -1.14 8.76
CA GLY A 119 -13.45 -1.46 10.12
C GLY A 119 -12.50 -0.86 11.13
N SER A 120 -11.86 -1.71 11.94
CA SER A 120 -10.89 -1.30 12.94
C SER A 120 -9.73 -2.28 13.01
N PRO A 121 -8.50 -1.82 13.30
CA PRO A 121 -7.37 -2.69 13.55
C PRO A 121 -7.58 -3.50 14.84
N VAL A 122 -6.72 -4.51 15.02
CA VAL A 122 -6.65 -5.26 16.27
C VAL A 122 -6.40 -4.32 17.45
N SER A 123 -7.10 -4.57 18.55
CA SER A 123 -6.96 -3.79 19.78
C SER A 123 -6.97 -4.69 20.99
N PHE A 124 -6.31 -4.24 22.06
CA PHE A 124 -6.28 -4.92 23.34
C PHE A 124 -6.71 -3.96 24.43
N ASP A 125 -7.73 -4.35 25.19
CA ASP A 125 -8.17 -3.65 26.38
C ASP A 125 -7.53 -4.31 27.62
N PRO A 126 -6.57 -3.64 28.29
CA PRO A 126 -5.90 -4.19 29.47
C PRO A 126 -6.82 -4.30 30.69
N ALA A 127 -7.87 -3.48 30.77
CA ALA A 127 -8.80 -3.51 31.91
C ALA A 127 -9.69 -4.76 31.87
N THR A 128 -10.07 -5.19 30.67
CA THR A 128 -10.91 -6.38 30.47
C THR A 128 -10.13 -7.61 29.99
N ASN A 129 -8.82 -7.46 29.76
CA ASN A 129 -7.95 -8.45 29.15
C ASN A 129 -8.54 -9.02 27.85
N LYS A 130 -9.19 -8.15 27.06
CA LYS A 130 -9.93 -8.54 25.86
C LYS A 130 -9.21 -8.04 24.62
N GLN A 131 -8.89 -8.98 23.74
CA GLN A 131 -8.43 -8.69 22.38
C GLN A 131 -9.63 -8.63 21.44
N THR A 132 -9.68 -7.58 20.62
CA THR A 132 -10.67 -7.43 19.54
C THR A 132 -9.94 -7.65 18.22
N ALA A 133 -10.44 -8.59 17.42
CA ALA A 133 -9.88 -8.89 16.11
C ALA A 133 -10.08 -7.74 15.13
N ALA A 134 -9.22 -7.69 14.11
CA ALA A 134 -9.38 -6.78 12.99
C ALA A 134 -10.75 -6.98 12.30
N SER A 135 -11.34 -5.88 11.83
CA SER A 135 -12.63 -5.90 11.13
C SER A 135 -12.60 -4.98 9.92
N GLY A 136 -13.51 -5.20 8.97
CA GLY A 136 -13.62 -4.44 7.74
C GLY A 136 -13.84 -5.33 6.53
N SER A 137 -13.74 -4.75 5.34
CA SER A 137 -13.92 -5.50 4.10
C SER A 137 -12.77 -6.47 3.87
N PRO A 138 -13.04 -7.71 3.44
CA PRO A 138 -11.98 -8.60 2.99
C PRO A 138 -11.36 -8.04 1.70
N LEU A 139 -10.04 -8.11 1.62
CA LEU A 139 -9.24 -7.63 0.51
C LEU A 139 -8.51 -8.79 -0.16
N SER A 140 -8.20 -8.60 -1.45
CA SER A 140 -7.17 -9.37 -2.13
C SER A 140 -6.02 -8.44 -2.49
N ILE A 141 -4.79 -8.94 -2.28
CA ILE A 141 -3.57 -8.21 -2.59
C ILE A 141 -2.76 -9.04 -3.58
N GLU A 142 -2.45 -8.41 -4.71
CA GLU A 142 -1.56 -8.94 -5.73
C GLU A 142 -0.38 -8.01 -5.93
N VAL A 143 0.75 -8.56 -6.35
CA VAL A 143 1.94 -7.80 -6.72
C VAL A 143 2.22 -8.07 -8.18
N ALA A 144 2.42 -6.99 -8.93
CA ALA A 144 2.82 -7.04 -10.32
C ALA A 144 4.18 -6.35 -10.52
N TYR A 145 5.02 -6.92 -11.36
CA TYR A 145 6.37 -6.43 -11.64
C TYR A 145 6.82 -6.89 -13.03
N ASP A 146 7.93 -6.33 -13.50
CA ASP A 146 8.59 -6.76 -14.72
C ASP A 146 9.62 -7.85 -14.40
N ALA A 147 9.51 -9.00 -15.07
CA ALA A 147 10.50 -10.06 -15.06
C ALA A 147 11.11 -10.17 -16.46
N ASN A 148 12.21 -9.43 -16.69
CA ASN A 148 12.97 -9.44 -17.95
C ASN A 148 12.13 -9.02 -19.17
N GLY A 149 11.36 -7.94 -19.05
CA GLY A 149 10.49 -7.42 -20.10
C GLY A 149 9.11 -8.07 -20.16
N GLN A 150 8.82 -9.03 -19.27
CA GLN A 150 7.51 -9.66 -19.16
C GLN A 150 6.81 -9.22 -17.87
N ALA A 151 5.63 -8.61 -18.03
CA ALA A 151 4.75 -8.32 -16.91
C ALA A 151 4.26 -9.62 -16.25
N VAL A 152 4.58 -9.77 -14.97
CA VAL A 152 4.12 -10.87 -14.12
C VAL A 152 3.26 -10.34 -12.99
N ARG A 153 2.25 -11.11 -12.60
CA ARG A 153 1.29 -10.77 -11.54
C ARG A 153 1.00 -12.00 -10.69
N HIS A 154 1.13 -11.86 -9.37
CA HIS A 154 0.91 -12.94 -8.42
C HIS A 154 0.17 -12.44 -7.17
N SER A 155 -0.61 -13.31 -6.54
CA SER A 155 -1.10 -13.05 -5.17
C SER A 155 0.07 -12.87 -4.22
N ALA A 156 0.00 -11.86 -3.34
CA ALA A 156 1.11 -11.48 -2.48
C ALA A 156 1.59 -12.62 -1.55
N HIS A 157 0.68 -13.50 -1.11
CA HIS A 157 1.06 -14.66 -0.27
C HIS A 157 2.10 -15.59 -0.91
N LYS A 158 2.22 -15.61 -2.25
CA LYS A 158 3.22 -16.42 -2.94
C LYS A 158 4.66 -15.95 -2.70
N TRP A 159 4.84 -14.72 -2.21
CA TRP A 159 6.12 -14.15 -1.81
C TRP A 159 6.48 -14.47 -0.36
N MET A 160 5.66 -15.27 0.33
CA MET A 160 5.80 -15.54 1.76
C MET A 160 5.82 -17.06 2.01
N ILE A 161 6.59 -17.47 3.01
CA ILE A 161 6.65 -18.83 3.52
C ILE A 161 6.56 -18.83 5.05
N ASP A 162 6.14 -19.95 5.62
CA ASP A 162 6.11 -20.13 7.07
C ASP A 162 7.55 -20.17 7.61
N SER A 163 7.83 -19.38 8.64
CA SER A 163 9.19 -19.16 9.15
C SER A 163 9.80 -20.41 9.76
N LYS A 164 8.98 -21.33 10.29
CA LYS A 164 9.42 -22.56 10.97
C LYS A 164 9.60 -23.71 9.98
N THR A 165 8.62 -23.94 9.12
CA THR A 165 8.57 -25.06 8.19
C THR A 165 9.22 -24.76 6.84
N LYS A 166 9.44 -23.47 6.52
CA LYS A 166 9.95 -22.97 5.23
C LYS A 166 9.08 -23.38 4.03
N LYS A 167 7.80 -23.69 4.28
CA LYS A 167 6.83 -24.08 3.25
C LYS A 167 5.99 -22.88 2.79
N PRO A 168 5.49 -22.89 1.55
CA PRO A 168 4.51 -21.90 1.10
C PRO A 168 3.32 -21.79 2.07
N ILE A 169 2.93 -20.56 2.40
CA ILE A 169 1.73 -20.30 3.19
C ILE A 169 0.48 -20.35 2.31
N ALA A 170 -0.66 -20.64 2.93
CA ALA A 170 -1.96 -20.52 2.29
C ALA A 170 -2.29 -19.05 1.94
N PRO A 171 -3.26 -18.80 1.05
CA PRO A 171 -3.78 -17.45 0.85
C PRO A 171 -4.22 -16.82 2.17
N LEU A 172 -3.85 -15.55 2.36
CA LEU A 172 -4.13 -14.78 3.56
C LEU A 172 -5.47 -14.05 3.48
N ASN A 173 -6.14 -13.93 4.62
CA ASN A 173 -7.40 -13.19 4.78
C ASN A 173 -7.11 -11.73 5.14
N TRP A 174 -6.77 -10.92 4.14
CA TRP A 174 -6.53 -9.50 4.32
C TRP A 174 -7.81 -8.75 4.66
N ILE A 175 -7.75 -7.85 5.63
CA ILE A 175 -8.88 -7.05 6.10
C ILE A 175 -8.54 -5.56 5.97
N PHE A 176 -9.47 -4.79 5.38
CA PHE A 176 -9.37 -3.34 5.36
C PHE A 176 -9.73 -2.75 6.74
N CYS A 177 -8.73 -2.69 7.62
CA CYS A 177 -8.90 -2.28 9.00
C CYS A 177 -9.06 -0.77 9.18
N GLY A 178 -8.48 0.03 8.27
CA GLY A 178 -8.28 1.46 8.53
C GLY A 178 -7.13 1.67 9.50
N SER A 179 -7.02 2.82 10.14
CA SER A 179 -6.02 3.01 11.22
C SER A 179 -6.66 3.85 12.30
N ARG A 180 -6.19 3.73 13.54
CA ARG A 180 -6.55 4.70 14.57
C ARG A 180 -6.04 6.09 14.21
N MET A 181 -6.67 7.09 14.81
CA MET A 181 -6.12 8.43 14.89
C MET A 181 -5.30 8.54 16.17
N GLU A 182 -4.14 9.20 16.09
CA GLU A 182 -3.28 9.46 17.24
C GLU A 182 -2.78 10.90 17.16
N ASN A 183 -3.08 11.71 18.18
CA ASN A 183 -2.74 13.13 18.23
C ASN A 183 -3.22 13.93 16.99
N GLY A 184 -4.40 13.58 16.45
CA GLY A 184 -4.96 14.20 15.25
C GLY A 184 -4.33 13.74 13.93
N GLN A 185 -3.42 12.77 13.96
CA GLN A 185 -2.77 12.20 12.78
C GLN A 185 -3.27 10.78 12.51
N PHE A 186 -3.31 10.39 11.24
CA PHE A 186 -3.63 9.02 10.85
C PHE A 186 -2.43 8.15 11.23
N ALA A 187 -2.57 7.27 12.23
CA ALA A 187 -1.41 6.65 12.86
C ALA A 187 -0.56 5.81 11.88
N ALA A 188 -1.18 5.17 10.87
CA ALA A 188 -0.47 4.49 9.80
C ALA A 188 0.47 5.42 9.00
N ASP A 189 0.18 6.72 8.87
CA ASP A 189 1.07 7.68 8.19
C ASP A 189 2.36 7.90 8.97
N THR A 190 2.29 7.84 10.29
CA THR A 190 3.45 8.03 11.18
C THR A 190 4.23 6.72 11.34
N ASP A 191 3.52 5.61 11.56
CA ASP A 191 4.13 4.29 11.82
C ASP A 191 4.54 3.54 10.54
N GLY A 192 3.94 3.90 9.40
CA GLY A 192 4.16 3.25 8.12
C GLY A 192 3.52 1.86 7.98
N THR A 193 2.57 1.50 8.83
CA THR A 193 1.96 0.16 8.92
C THR A 193 0.86 -0.05 7.87
N ILE A 194 1.24 -0.31 6.62
CA ILE A 194 0.29 -0.40 5.50
C ILE A 194 -0.38 -1.77 5.38
N ALA A 195 0.39 -2.85 5.24
CA ALA A 195 -0.14 -4.21 5.11
C ALA A 195 0.63 -5.16 6.03
N CYS A 196 0.05 -5.46 7.19
CA CYS A 196 0.70 -6.17 8.28
C CYS A 196 0.32 -7.66 8.30
N VAL A 197 1.31 -8.53 8.52
CA VAL A 197 1.11 -9.98 8.74
C VAL A 197 1.14 -10.36 10.23
N VAL A 198 1.34 -9.37 11.10
CA VAL A 198 1.22 -9.45 12.55
C VAL A 198 0.33 -8.32 13.07
N ASP A 199 -0.07 -8.42 14.33
CA ASP A 199 -1.04 -7.54 14.97
C ASP A 199 -0.44 -6.16 15.29
N PHE A 200 -0.75 -5.17 14.45
CA PHE A 200 -0.51 -3.76 14.73
C PHE A 200 -1.82 -3.00 14.94
N SER A 201 -1.89 -2.24 16.03
CA SER A 201 -3.01 -1.35 16.32
C SER A 201 -3.04 -0.09 15.42
N THR A 202 -2.02 0.10 14.58
CA THR A 202 -1.95 1.13 13.53
C THR A 202 -2.11 0.59 12.12
N ALA A 203 -2.27 -0.73 11.93
CA ALA A 203 -2.31 -1.36 10.62
C ALA A 203 -3.47 -0.88 9.74
N LEU A 204 -3.18 -0.29 8.58
CA LEU A 204 -4.15 0.06 7.54
C LEU A 204 -4.88 -1.19 6.99
N ILE A 205 -4.10 -2.24 6.72
CA ILE A 205 -4.56 -3.55 6.29
C ILE A 205 -3.92 -4.59 7.21
N GLY A 206 -4.75 -5.40 7.87
CA GLY A 206 -4.31 -6.48 8.75
C GLY A 206 -4.80 -7.84 8.25
N LEU A 207 -4.62 -8.86 9.09
CA LEU A 207 -5.17 -10.20 8.89
C LEU A 207 -6.40 -10.42 9.76
N ALA A 208 -7.31 -11.28 9.29
CA ALA A 208 -8.45 -11.71 10.09
C ALA A 208 -8.01 -12.56 11.29
N GLU A 209 -6.98 -13.39 11.08
CA GLU A 209 -6.31 -14.16 12.12
C GLU A 209 -5.36 -13.28 12.93
N SER A 210 -5.37 -13.46 14.25
CA SER A 210 -4.42 -12.79 15.14
C SER A 210 -3.05 -13.46 15.06
N HIS A 211 -2.02 -12.63 14.93
CA HIS A 211 -0.63 -13.06 14.94
C HIS A 211 0.21 -12.10 15.80
N THR A 212 0.96 -12.64 16.76
CA THR A 212 1.80 -11.83 17.65
C THR A 212 2.86 -11.04 16.88
N SER A 213 3.11 -9.79 17.29
CA SER A 213 4.19 -8.93 16.82
C SER A 213 5.48 -9.10 17.65
N SER A 214 5.65 -10.25 18.31
CA SER A 214 6.87 -10.53 19.06
C SER A 214 7.96 -11.02 18.10
N ASP A 215 9.13 -10.38 18.13
CA ASP A 215 10.30 -10.74 17.33
C ASP A 215 10.66 -12.23 17.40
N ALA A 216 10.49 -12.85 18.57
CA ALA A 216 10.81 -14.26 18.79
C ALA A 216 9.84 -15.23 18.09
N ASP A 217 8.64 -14.76 17.75
CA ASP A 217 7.52 -15.58 17.27
C ASP A 217 7.05 -15.19 15.86
N LEU A 218 7.82 -14.38 15.12
CA LEU A 218 7.50 -14.01 13.75
C LEU A 218 7.29 -15.24 12.86
N TRP A 219 6.09 -15.38 12.33
CA TRP A 219 5.63 -16.60 11.67
C TRP A 219 5.82 -16.58 10.15
N VAL A 220 6.08 -15.41 9.56
CA VAL A 220 6.28 -15.24 8.11
C VAL A 220 7.73 -14.91 7.79
N LEU A 221 8.24 -15.54 6.73
CA LEU A 221 9.51 -15.21 6.09
C LEU A 221 9.27 -14.78 4.64
N ALA A 222 10.01 -13.79 4.17
CA ALA A 222 10.10 -13.48 2.74
C ALA A 222 10.66 -14.68 1.96
N ASN A 223 10.00 -15.04 0.85
CA ASN A 223 10.42 -16.15 0.00
C ASN A 223 11.43 -15.67 -1.04
N LYS A 224 12.73 -15.78 -0.75
CA LYS A 224 13.81 -15.35 -1.63
C LYS A 224 13.79 -15.93 -3.05
N ASP A 225 13.16 -17.09 -3.24
CA ASP A 225 13.07 -17.74 -4.55
C ASP A 225 11.93 -17.15 -5.41
N ARG A 226 11.06 -16.33 -4.82
CA ARG A 226 9.87 -15.75 -5.45
C ARG A 226 9.86 -14.22 -5.44
N VAL A 227 10.45 -13.61 -4.41
CA VAL A 227 10.60 -12.16 -4.32
C VAL A 227 11.72 -11.74 -5.30
N PRO A 228 11.48 -10.76 -6.19
CA PRO A 228 12.51 -10.22 -7.07
C PRO A 228 13.66 -9.58 -6.28
N ALA A 229 14.74 -9.23 -6.98
CA ALA A 229 15.88 -8.57 -6.35
C ALA A 229 15.45 -7.28 -5.62
N LYS A 230 16.11 -6.99 -4.49
CA LYS A 230 15.92 -5.74 -3.75
C LYS A 230 16.04 -4.53 -4.68
N GLY A 231 15.12 -3.57 -4.53
CA GLY A 231 15.02 -2.39 -5.39
C GLY A 231 14.19 -2.59 -6.66
N THR A 232 13.74 -3.81 -6.98
CA THR A 232 12.84 -4.04 -8.12
C THR A 232 11.54 -3.25 -7.92
N ASN A 233 11.16 -2.46 -8.94
CA ASN A 233 9.90 -1.71 -8.92
C ASN A 233 8.71 -2.67 -9.11
N CYS A 234 7.65 -2.40 -8.38
CA CYS A 234 6.43 -3.21 -8.36
C CYS A 234 5.20 -2.31 -8.30
N THR A 235 4.05 -2.90 -8.61
CA THR A 235 2.73 -2.33 -8.35
C THR A 235 1.97 -3.29 -7.46
N VAL A 236 1.54 -2.80 -6.29
CA VAL A 236 0.65 -3.53 -5.39
C VAL A 236 -0.78 -3.20 -5.79
N ILE A 237 -1.56 -4.23 -6.09
CA ILE A 237 -2.92 -4.12 -6.57
C ILE A 237 -3.84 -4.63 -5.46
N ILE A 238 -4.68 -3.73 -4.95
CA ILE A 238 -5.55 -3.99 -3.79
C ILE A 238 -7.00 -3.81 -4.25
N ARG A 239 -7.85 -4.81 -3.97
CA ARG A 239 -9.28 -4.78 -4.32
C ARG A 239 -10.11 -5.55 -3.29
N PRO A 240 -11.40 -5.20 -3.10
CA PRO A 240 -12.32 -6.04 -2.33
C PRO A 240 -12.31 -7.49 -2.84
N ALA A 241 -12.27 -8.45 -1.92
CA ALA A 241 -12.29 -9.86 -2.27
C ALA A 241 -13.69 -10.25 -2.77
N THR A 242 -13.78 -10.92 -3.93
CA THR A 242 -15.06 -11.37 -4.51
C THR A 242 -15.62 -12.65 -3.88
N ASN A 243 -14.90 -13.25 -2.92
CA ASN A 243 -15.31 -14.47 -2.20
C ASN A 243 -15.39 -14.18 -0.71
N ALA A 244 -16.52 -13.64 -0.25
CA ALA A 244 -16.88 -13.72 1.16
C ALA A 244 -17.42 -15.13 1.43
N THR A 245 -16.53 -16.13 1.53
CA THR A 245 -16.85 -17.24 2.44
C THR A 245 -16.50 -16.73 3.81
N THR A 246 -17.48 -16.22 4.54
CA THR A 246 -17.38 -16.03 5.99
C THR A 246 -17.06 -17.40 6.60
N PRO A 247 -15.86 -17.64 7.16
CA PRO A 247 -15.64 -18.85 7.93
C PRO A 247 -16.49 -18.75 9.20
N PRO A 248 -17.09 -19.86 9.68
CA PRO A 248 -17.74 -19.86 10.98
C PRO A 248 -16.69 -19.52 12.03
N VAL A 249 -16.95 -18.48 12.83
CA VAL A 249 -16.16 -18.16 14.02
C VAL A 249 -16.24 -19.39 14.93
N THR A 250 -15.21 -20.23 14.91
CA THR A 250 -15.11 -21.35 15.83
C THR A 250 -14.47 -20.81 17.11
N MET A 251 -15.28 -20.18 17.96
CA MET A 251 -14.88 -19.91 19.33
C MET A 251 -15.00 -21.22 20.11
N THR A 252 -13.87 -21.86 20.40
CA THR A 252 -13.80 -22.81 21.52
C THR A 252 -13.94 -22.01 22.83
N PRO A 253 -14.95 -22.30 23.68
CA PRO A 253 -15.12 -21.59 24.94
C PRO A 253 -14.20 -22.19 26.01
N PRO A 254 -13.42 -21.39 26.77
CA PRO A 254 -12.96 -21.82 28.08
C PRO A 254 -14.11 -21.71 29.10
N SER A 255 -14.15 -22.71 29.98
CA SER A 255 -15.17 -22.95 31.00
C SER A 255 -15.57 -21.74 31.84
N ASN A 256 -16.88 -21.71 32.11
CA ASN A 256 -17.60 -20.89 33.08
C ASN A 256 -16.79 -20.48 34.32
N THR A 257 -16.70 -19.17 34.57
CA THR A 257 -17.16 -18.60 35.84
C THR A 257 -17.73 -17.22 35.58
N VAL A 258 -19.05 -17.17 35.42
CA VAL A 258 -19.81 -15.93 35.27
C VAL A 258 -19.88 -15.26 36.64
N VAL A 259 -19.25 -14.09 36.77
CA VAL A 259 -19.66 -13.08 37.76
C VAL A 259 -20.29 -11.95 36.96
N THR A 260 -21.61 -11.94 36.93
CA THR A 260 -22.43 -10.87 36.36
C THR A 260 -22.30 -9.62 37.22
N SER A 261 -21.83 -8.51 36.64
CA SER A 261 -22.26 -7.17 37.04
C SER A 261 -22.56 -6.34 35.80
N THR A 262 -23.81 -6.42 35.37
CA THR A 262 -24.44 -5.50 34.41
C THR A 262 -24.57 -4.12 35.06
N PRO A 263 -24.17 -2.99 34.44
CA PRO A 263 -24.66 -1.69 34.83
C PRO A 263 -26.07 -1.47 34.26
N PRO A 264 -26.95 -0.71 34.93
CA PRO A 264 -28.37 -0.67 34.61
C PRO A 264 -28.65 0.13 33.32
N VAL A 265 -29.46 -0.47 32.44
CA VAL A 265 -30.11 0.21 31.31
C VAL A 265 -31.18 1.16 31.86
N GLY A 266 -30.87 2.46 31.88
CA GLY A 266 -31.84 3.53 32.01
C GLY A 266 -32.29 4.00 30.63
N LYS A 267 -33.60 4.23 30.44
CA LYS A 267 -34.15 4.85 29.22
C LYS A 267 -33.69 6.30 29.13
N THR A 268 -32.61 6.57 28.41
CA THR A 268 -32.17 7.95 28.17
C THR A 268 -33.06 8.59 27.10
N THR A 269 -33.86 9.59 27.50
CA THR A 269 -34.73 10.38 26.61
C THR A 269 -34.06 11.65 26.08
N GLU A 270 -32.78 11.86 26.40
CA GLU A 270 -32.04 13.06 26.04
C GLU A 270 -31.79 13.15 24.52
N PRO A 271 -31.80 14.35 23.93
CA PRO A 271 -31.38 14.56 22.55
C PRO A 271 -29.98 14.00 22.29
N ILE A 272 -29.72 13.56 21.06
CA ILE A 272 -28.36 13.22 20.61
C ILE A 272 -27.75 14.51 20.07
N ASP A 273 -26.80 15.08 20.80
CA ASP A 273 -26.10 16.29 20.39
C ASP A 273 -24.79 15.91 19.68
N LEU A 274 -24.71 16.26 18.40
CA LEU A 274 -23.61 15.92 17.51
C LEU A 274 -22.86 17.17 17.05
N MET A 275 -21.54 17.08 17.05
CA MET A 275 -20.67 18.02 16.36
C MET A 275 -20.01 17.32 15.17
N LEU A 276 -20.21 17.86 13.96
CA LEU A 276 -19.56 17.36 12.76
C LEU A 276 -18.17 17.98 12.65
N THR A 277 -17.14 17.15 12.51
CA THR A 277 -15.76 17.62 12.30
C THR A 277 -15.48 17.90 10.82
N PRO A 278 -14.44 18.69 10.49
CA PRO A 278 -14.05 18.97 9.09
C PRO A 278 -13.69 17.72 8.28
N GLU A 279 -13.29 16.66 8.98
CA GLU A 279 -12.92 15.34 8.44
C GLU A 279 -14.14 14.43 8.22
N GLY A 280 -15.33 14.86 8.64
CA GLY A 280 -16.60 14.16 8.39
C GLY A 280 -17.05 13.18 9.47
N PHE A 281 -16.49 13.25 10.68
CA PHE A 281 -16.87 12.42 11.83
C PHE A 281 -17.88 13.11 12.75
N PHE A 282 -18.64 12.33 13.52
CA PHE A 282 -19.65 12.84 14.45
C PHE A 282 -19.16 12.72 15.89
N GLN A 283 -18.87 13.84 16.54
CA GLN A 283 -18.59 13.84 17.97
C GLN A 283 -19.89 13.88 18.77
N HIS A 284 -20.03 13.01 19.77
CA HIS A 284 -21.16 12.94 20.71
C HIS A 284 -20.62 12.86 22.14
N GLY A 285 -20.65 13.98 22.87
CA GLY A 285 -19.93 14.11 24.14
C GLY A 285 -18.42 14.01 23.93
N ASP A 286 -17.78 13.08 24.64
CA ASP A 286 -16.34 12.80 24.49
C ASP A 286 -16.03 11.75 23.42
N ASP A 287 -17.06 11.10 22.86
CA ASP A 287 -16.91 10.04 21.87
C ASP A 287 -16.91 10.59 20.44
N ILE A 288 -16.08 10.01 19.58
CA ILE A 288 -16.14 10.22 18.12
C ILE A 288 -16.80 8.98 17.50
N LEU A 289 -17.95 9.20 16.88
CA LEU A 289 -18.76 8.19 16.22
C LEU A 289 -18.53 8.25 14.71
N ASP A 290 -18.27 7.10 14.11
CA ASP A 290 -18.38 6.92 12.67
C ASP A 290 -19.85 6.79 12.23
N ALA A 291 -20.09 6.71 10.92
CA ALA A 291 -21.45 6.68 10.37
C ALA A 291 -22.25 5.44 10.79
N LEU A 292 -21.60 4.28 10.98
CA LEU A 292 -22.28 3.03 11.38
C LEU A 292 -22.59 3.00 12.88
N SER A 293 -21.66 3.50 13.70
CA SER A 293 -21.85 3.64 15.14
C SER A 293 -22.94 4.66 15.45
N LEU A 294 -22.98 5.76 14.70
CA LEU A 294 -24.07 6.72 14.78
C LEU A 294 -25.40 6.10 14.31
N ASP A 295 -25.42 5.36 13.21
CA ASP A 295 -26.62 4.66 12.72
C ASP A 295 -27.14 3.64 13.75
N GLY A 296 -26.25 2.85 14.34
CA GLY A 296 -26.56 1.90 15.41
C GLY A 296 -27.10 2.60 16.66
N LEU A 297 -26.43 3.65 17.13
CA LEU A 297 -26.87 4.47 18.25
C LEU A 297 -28.28 5.05 18.02
N ILE A 298 -28.51 5.62 16.84
CA ILE A 298 -29.80 6.18 16.44
C ILE A 298 -30.87 5.09 16.43
N LYS A 299 -30.60 3.93 15.81
CA LYS A 299 -31.56 2.81 15.74
C LYS A 299 -31.91 2.26 17.12
N GLU A 300 -30.93 2.10 18.00
CA GLU A 300 -31.18 1.66 19.39
C GLU A 300 -31.97 2.70 20.18
N ARG A 301 -31.67 4.00 20.02
CA ARG A 301 -32.42 5.09 20.65
C ARG A 301 -33.87 5.16 20.14
N ILE A 302 -34.10 5.03 18.83
CA ILE A 302 -35.45 5.08 18.24
C ILE A 302 -36.32 3.91 18.74
N LYS A 303 -35.76 2.72 18.98
CA LYS A 303 -36.51 1.58 19.56
C LYS A 303 -37.15 1.91 20.90
N THR A 304 -36.51 2.76 21.69
CA THR A 304 -36.96 3.12 23.04
C THR A 304 -37.59 4.52 23.12
N ASN A 305 -37.27 5.39 22.15
CA ASN A 305 -37.78 6.76 22.01
C ASN A 305 -38.08 7.07 20.52
N PRO A 306 -39.28 6.76 20.00
CA PRO A 306 -39.63 7.00 18.60
C PRO A 306 -39.60 8.48 18.17
N GLU A 307 -39.66 9.41 19.12
CA GLU A 307 -39.54 10.86 18.89
C GLU A 307 -38.13 11.38 19.23
N GLN A 308 -37.11 10.52 19.13
CA GLN A 308 -35.72 10.90 19.37
C GLN A 308 -35.33 12.14 18.56
N LYS A 309 -34.77 13.13 19.25
CA LYS A 309 -34.27 14.37 18.66
C LYS A 309 -32.76 14.28 18.46
N VAL A 310 -32.28 14.90 17.39
CA VAL A 310 -30.85 15.01 17.07
C VAL A 310 -30.54 16.48 16.78
N SER A 311 -29.47 16.99 17.37
CA SER A 311 -28.88 18.29 17.04
C SER A 311 -27.56 18.03 16.32
N LEU A 312 -27.35 18.63 15.15
CA LEU A 312 -26.10 18.54 14.39
C LEU A 312 -25.50 19.94 14.24
N THR A 313 -24.33 20.14 14.81
CA THR A 313 -23.60 21.42 14.76
C THR A 313 -22.32 21.25 13.96
N ALA A 314 -22.07 22.13 12.99
CA ALA A 314 -20.79 22.17 12.30
C ALA A 314 -19.69 22.69 13.23
N MET A 315 -18.55 22.01 13.29
CA MET A 315 -17.35 22.53 13.96
C MET A 315 -16.87 23.79 13.22
N GLN A 316 -16.39 24.78 13.99
CA GLN A 316 -15.83 26.01 13.42
C GLN A 316 -14.60 25.69 12.58
N VAL A 317 -14.51 26.33 11.41
CA VAL A 317 -13.39 26.20 10.48
C VAL A 317 -12.97 27.58 9.96
N GLU A 318 -11.77 27.67 9.41
CA GLU A 318 -11.30 28.88 8.73
C GLU A 318 -12.30 29.33 7.64
N PRO A 319 -12.43 30.65 7.37
CA PRO A 319 -13.44 31.19 6.46
C PRO A 319 -13.49 30.55 5.07
N ALA A 320 -12.34 30.14 4.53
CA ALA A 320 -12.23 29.46 3.24
C ALA A 320 -12.86 28.05 3.22
N GLY A 321 -13.02 27.42 4.39
CA GLY A 321 -13.59 26.08 4.56
C GLY A 321 -15.09 26.07 4.88
N VAL A 322 -15.69 27.23 5.20
CA VAL A 322 -17.08 27.34 5.68
C VAL A 322 -18.10 26.77 4.68
N GLU A 323 -17.96 27.06 3.40
CA GLU A 323 -18.87 26.57 2.35
C GLU A 323 -18.82 25.03 2.25
N LYS A 324 -17.61 24.46 2.26
CA LYS A 324 -17.41 23.00 2.25
C LYS A 324 -17.98 22.35 3.52
N MET A 325 -17.77 22.98 4.67
CA MET A 325 -18.26 22.48 5.95
C MET A 325 -19.79 22.50 6.03
N ASN A 326 -20.42 23.56 5.53
CA ASN A 326 -21.88 23.64 5.43
C ASN A 326 -22.45 22.58 4.47
N LEU A 327 -21.76 22.29 3.35
CA LEU A 327 -22.13 21.21 2.45
C LEU A 327 -22.06 19.84 3.13
N PHE A 328 -20.96 19.56 3.84
CA PHE A 328 -20.80 18.32 4.61
C PHE A 328 -21.86 18.18 5.71
N THR A 329 -22.18 19.26 6.40
CA THR A 329 -23.22 19.27 7.44
C THR A 329 -24.60 18.93 6.87
N ARG A 330 -24.92 19.40 5.66
CA ARG A 330 -26.17 19.03 4.95
C ARG A 330 -26.19 17.57 4.51
N LEU A 331 -25.07 17.04 4.03
CA LEU A 331 -24.95 15.62 3.64
C LEU A 331 -25.09 14.70 4.86
N ALA A 332 -24.41 15.04 5.95
CA ALA A 332 -24.50 14.36 7.23
C ALA A 332 -25.93 14.37 7.80
N GLY A 333 -26.62 15.51 7.73
CA GLY A 333 -28.03 15.61 8.13
C GLY A 333 -28.95 14.68 7.33
N ARG A 334 -28.72 14.53 6.02
CA ARG A 334 -29.46 13.57 5.19
C ARG A 334 -29.21 12.12 5.61
N ALA A 335 -27.98 11.78 5.95
CA ALA A 335 -27.64 10.44 6.44
C ALA A 335 -28.36 10.12 7.77
N ILE A 336 -28.38 11.07 8.71
CA ILE A 336 -29.10 10.94 9.99
C ILE A 336 -30.61 10.71 9.79
N ILE A 337 -31.23 11.42 8.84
CA ILE A 337 -32.63 11.17 8.46
C ILE A 337 -32.79 9.74 7.89
N GLY A 338 -31.83 9.30 7.06
CA GLY A 338 -31.79 7.93 6.51
C GLY A 338 -31.72 6.84 7.58
N SER A 339 -31.16 7.13 8.76
CA SER A 339 -31.13 6.23 9.92
C SER A 339 -32.46 6.13 10.68
N GLY A 340 -33.50 6.87 10.25
CA GLY A 340 -34.86 6.77 10.78
C GLY A 340 -35.32 7.96 11.62
N ILE A 341 -34.49 9.00 11.77
CA ILE A 341 -34.89 10.24 12.46
C ILE A 341 -35.84 11.05 11.57
N LYS A 342 -36.97 11.47 12.12
CA LYS A 342 -37.90 12.38 11.41
C LYS A 342 -37.20 13.72 11.14
N GLN A 343 -37.42 14.28 9.95
CA GLN A 343 -36.83 15.57 9.57
C GLN A 343 -37.20 16.69 10.56
N THR A 344 -38.40 16.67 11.13
CA THR A 344 -38.85 17.63 12.17
C THR A 344 -38.10 17.50 13.50
N ASN A 345 -37.42 16.38 13.71
CA ASN A 345 -36.69 16.06 14.94
C ASN A 345 -35.17 16.22 14.78
N LEU A 346 -34.70 16.61 13.59
CA LEU A 346 -33.32 16.99 13.32
C LEU A 346 -33.18 18.51 13.31
N THR A 347 -32.35 19.05 14.18
CA THR A 347 -31.91 20.46 14.13
C THR A 347 -30.50 20.54 13.59
N MET A 348 -30.25 21.40 12.62
CA MET A 348 -28.90 21.63 12.07
C MET A 348 -28.47 23.07 12.31
N LYS A 349 -27.25 23.25 12.81
CA LYS A 349 -26.59 24.57 12.94
C LYS A 349 -25.42 24.64 11.95
N LEU A 350 -25.63 25.41 10.89
CA LEU A 350 -24.61 25.73 9.88
C LEU A 350 -23.75 26.90 10.36
N LEU A 351 -22.55 27.00 9.81
CA LEU A 351 -21.66 28.14 10.04
C LEU A 351 -22.13 29.34 9.22
N ASP A 352 -21.92 30.54 9.75
CA ASP A 352 -22.20 31.79 9.05
C ASP A 352 -21.25 31.94 7.86
N GLU A 353 -21.82 32.03 6.65
CA GLU A 353 -21.02 32.24 5.46
C GLU A 353 -20.40 33.65 5.51
N PRO A 354 -19.08 33.79 5.25
CA PRO A 354 -18.47 35.10 5.21
C PRO A 354 -19.16 35.94 4.14
N GLU A 355 -19.49 37.20 4.47
CA GLU A 355 -20.08 38.12 3.50
C GLU A 355 -19.20 38.13 2.26
N LYS A 356 -19.74 37.65 1.14
CA LYS A 356 -19.12 37.81 -0.16
C LYS A 356 -19.02 39.32 -0.36
N LYS A 357 -17.84 39.90 -0.11
CA LYS A 357 -17.50 41.24 -0.59
C LYS A 357 -17.88 41.19 -2.06
N LYS A 358 -18.92 41.94 -2.44
CA LYS A 358 -19.17 42.27 -3.84
C LYS A 358 -17.92 43.01 -4.28
N VAL A 359 -16.98 42.26 -4.83
CA VAL A 359 -15.89 42.83 -5.61
C VAL A 359 -16.61 43.50 -6.76
N ALA A 360 -16.73 44.83 -6.67
CA ALA A 360 -17.02 45.66 -7.82
C ALA A 360 -16.05 45.23 -8.92
N PRO A 361 -16.47 45.14 -10.19
CA PRO A 361 -15.61 44.65 -11.25
C PRO A 361 -14.34 45.49 -11.27
N GLU A 362 -13.23 44.94 -10.79
CA GLU A 362 -11.91 45.51 -10.98
C GLU A 362 -11.67 45.54 -12.47
N ASP A 363 -11.34 46.72 -12.98
CA ASP A 363 -11.01 47.01 -14.36
C ASP A 363 -10.02 45.97 -14.90
N LYS A 364 -10.55 44.96 -15.59
CA LYS A 364 -9.80 44.29 -16.64
C LYS A 364 -9.60 45.34 -17.72
N ALA A 365 -8.40 45.94 -17.73
CA ALA A 365 -7.89 46.58 -18.93
C ALA A 365 -8.18 45.64 -20.11
N PRO A 366 -8.86 46.12 -21.17
CA PRO A 366 -9.35 45.25 -22.23
C PRO A 366 -8.16 44.55 -22.88
N ALA A 367 -8.22 43.22 -22.91
CA ALA A 367 -7.37 42.44 -23.79
C ALA A 367 -7.58 42.97 -25.21
N GLN A 368 -6.57 43.66 -25.76
CA GLN A 368 -6.54 43.93 -27.18
C GLN A 368 -6.35 42.59 -27.88
N GLU A 369 -7.43 42.07 -28.48
CA GLU A 369 -7.34 41.03 -29.48
C GLU A 369 -6.46 41.54 -30.63
N PRO A 370 -5.36 40.86 -31.00
CA PRO A 370 -4.74 41.13 -32.28
C PRO A 370 -5.72 40.64 -33.36
N LYS A 371 -6.43 41.59 -33.97
CA LYS A 371 -7.16 41.39 -35.23
C LYS A 371 -6.16 41.08 -36.33
N ILE A 372 -5.78 39.81 -36.47
CA ILE A 372 -5.19 39.32 -37.71
C ILE A 372 -6.33 38.70 -38.52
N PRO A 373 -6.67 39.24 -39.70
CA PRO A 373 -7.68 38.65 -40.57
C PRO A 373 -7.23 37.26 -41.02
N TRP A 374 -8.13 36.28 -40.90
CA TRP A 374 -7.96 34.90 -41.39
C TRP A 374 -7.53 34.78 -42.87
N ALA A 375 -7.53 35.88 -43.64
CA ALA A 375 -7.10 35.96 -45.03
C ALA A 375 -5.57 35.96 -45.24
N GLN A 376 -4.74 36.09 -44.20
CA GLN A 376 -3.26 36.10 -44.33
C GLN A 376 -2.57 34.75 -43.99
N MET A 377 -3.24 33.79 -43.35
CA MET A 377 -2.65 32.49 -43.00
C MET A 377 -2.80 31.38 -44.07
N ILE A 378 -3.56 31.60 -45.13
CA ILE A 378 -3.69 30.66 -46.26
C ILE A 378 -2.62 30.91 -47.35
N LYS A 379 -1.85 32.01 -47.27
CA LYS A 379 -0.79 32.31 -48.26
C LYS A 379 0.57 31.68 -47.98
N ASP A 380 0.83 31.17 -46.78
CA ASP A 380 2.14 30.57 -46.44
C ASP A 380 2.11 29.04 -46.34
N ARG A 381 1.02 28.40 -46.80
CA ARG A 381 0.93 26.94 -46.84
C ARG A 381 0.37 26.45 -48.17
N GLY A 382 1.20 26.57 -49.20
CA GLY A 382 1.06 25.75 -50.41
C GLY A 382 1.31 26.49 -51.71
N GLU A 383 2.57 26.73 -52.07
CA GLU A 383 2.99 26.74 -53.47
C GLU A 383 4.37 26.09 -53.58
N GLY A 384 4.37 24.77 -53.78
CA GLY A 384 5.42 24.16 -54.57
C GLY A 384 5.15 24.50 -56.03
N LYS A 385 6.06 25.22 -56.67
CA LYS A 385 6.18 25.26 -58.13
C LYS A 385 7.63 25.08 -58.56
N THR A 386 7.77 24.00 -59.31
CA THR A 386 8.81 23.62 -60.26
C THR A 386 9.25 24.75 -61.18
N GLU A 387 10.53 24.77 -61.54
CA GLU A 387 11.06 25.06 -62.90
C GLU A 387 12.61 24.90 -62.91
N PRO A 388 13.29 24.78 -64.07
CA PRO A 388 13.42 23.59 -64.91
C PRO A 388 14.89 23.16 -65.14
N GLU A 389 15.07 22.08 -65.92
CA GLU A 389 16.37 21.52 -66.34
C GLU A 389 17.32 22.52 -67.03
N THR A 390 18.60 22.42 -66.72
CA THR A 390 19.70 22.56 -67.70
C THR A 390 20.82 21.57 -67.40
N LYS A 391 21.26 20.88 -68.47
CA LYS A 391 22.37 19.93 -68.58
C LYS A 391 23.72 20.52 -68.15
N ASP A 392 24.59 19.72 -67.53
CA ASP A 392 25.79 19.16 -68.19
C ASP A 392 26.71 18.37 -67.23
N SER A 393 26.98 17.12 -67.64
CA SER A 393 28.20 16.28 -67.46
C SER A 393 29.13 16.44 -66.25
N LYS A 394 29.29 15.35 -65.46
CA LYS A 394 30.51 14.50 -65.43
C LYS A 394 30.42 13.36 -64.38
N GLU A 395 30.35 12.14 -64.91
CA GLU A 395 31.19 10.95 -64.67
C GLU A 395 31.75 10.59 -63.27
N GLN A 396 31.77 9.25 -63.05
CA GLN A 396 32.42 8.42 -62.00
C GLN A 396 31.57 8.25 -60.72
N GLY A 397 31.04 7.08 -60.33
CA GLY A 397 31.40 5.70 -60.61
C GLY A 397 31.90 5.07 -59.32
N GLU A 398 31.06 4.33 -58.59
CA GLU A 398 31.42 3.11 -57.83
C GLU A 398 30.25 2.56 -57.00
N THR A 399 30.30 1.24 -56.84
CA THR A 399 29.24 0.27 -56.52
C THR A 399 28.92 0.11 -55.03
N ALA A 400 27.65 -0.16 -54.73
CA ALA A 400 27.18 -0.66 -53.43
C ALA A 400 27.46 -2.16 -53.24
N PRO A 401 27.46 -2.66 -51.98
CA PRO A 401 26.95 -4.00 -51.71
C PRO A 401 25.82 -4.03 -50.68
N SER A 402 24.90 -4.96 -50.93
CA SER A 402 23.67 -5.33 -50.20
C SER A 402 23.96 -6.19 -48.95
N PRO A 403 23.06 -6.28 -47.94
CA PRO A 403 23.32 -6.93 -46.66
C PRO A 403 23.01 -8.45 -46.62
N ALA A 404 23.64 -9.14 -45.66
CA ALA A 404 23.64 -10.60 -45.46
C ALA A 404 22.38 -11.16 -44.76
N PRO A 405 22.01 -12.45 -44.97
CA PRO A 405 20.81 -13.08 -44.40
C PRO A 405 21.04 -13.91 -43.13
N THR A 406 19.97 -14.09 -42.35
CA THR A 406 19.82 -14.87 -41.11
C THR A 406 19.61 -16.38 -41.39
N PRO A 407 20.06 -17.32 -40.52
CA PRO A 407 19.93 -18.77 -40.77
C PRO A 407 18.75 -19.46 -40.04
N THR A 408 18.30 -20.59 -40.60
CA THR A 408 17.36 -21.58 -40.02
C THR A 408 17.88 -23.03 -40.17
N PRO A 409 17.33 -24.03 -39.43
CA PRO A 409 18.04 -25.24 -38.97
C PRO A 409 17.74 -26.57 -39.70
N LYS A 410 18.59 -27.59 -39.45
CA LYS A 410 18.69 -29.00 -39.96
C LYS A 410 19.74 -29.14 -41.09
N ASP A 411 20.70 -30.07 -41.12
CA ASP A 411 20.83 -31.44 -40.60
C ASP A 411 22.32 -31.84 -40.40
N LEU A 412 22.53 -33.04 -39.82
CA LEU A 412 23.74 -33.88 -39.75
C LEU A 412 24.60 -33.67 -38.48
N GLY A 413 24.79 -34.63 -37.56
CA GLY A 413 24.74 -36.09 -37.70
C GLY A 413 26.14 -36.66 -37.88
N GLU A 414 26.67 -37.26 -36.80
CA GLU A 414 27.79 -38.23 -36.75
C GLU A 414 29.23 -37.73 -36.93
N ILE A 415 29.96 -37.62 -35.80
CA ILE A 415 31.31 -38.21 -35.66
C ILE A 415 31.37 -38.98 -34.33
N ARG A 416 32.10 -40.09 -34.40
CA ARG A 416 32.02 -41.35 -33.67
C ARG A 416 33.14 -41.48 -32.63
N ARG A 417 32.76 -42.06 -31.48
CA ARG A 417 33.43 -43.04 -30.57
C ARG A 417 34.97 -43.07 -30.36
N GLU A 418 35.26 -43.58 -29.15
CA GLU A 418 36.49 -44.19 -28.60
C GLU A 418 37.44 -43.20 -27.90
N ALA A 419 37.92 -43.39 -26.67
CA ALA A 419 38.07 -44.53 -25.75
C ALA A 419 38.03 -44.00 -24.29
N GLY A 420 37.90 -44.73 -23.17
CA GLY A 420 37.88 -46.12 -22.75
C GLY A 420 37.93 -46.08 -21.20
N LYS A 421 37.03 -46.73 -20.46
CA LYS A 421 37.11 -48.11 -19.94
C LYS A 421 37.79 -48.24 -18.55
N LYS A 422 36.99 -48.58 -17.52
CA LYS A 422 37.11 -49.71 -16.54
C LYS A 422 36.21 -49.41 -15.31
N LYS A 423 35.17 -50.23 -15.01
CA LYS A 423 35.14 -51.54 -14.29
C LYS A 423 35.34 -51.34 -12.77
N ASP A 424 34.60 -51.93 -11.83
CA ASP A 424 33.74 -53.14 -11.71
C ASP A 424 32.55 -52.80 -10.76
N GLY A 425 31.36 -53.43 -10.73
CA GLY A 425 30.96 -54.85 -10.68
C GLY A 425 30.29 -55.10 -9.30
N SER A 426 28.98 -55.32 -9.17
CA SER A 426 28.28 -56.63 -9.05
C SER A 426 26.80 -56.30 -8.66
N GLN A 427 25.73 -56.60 -9.41
CA GLN A 427 24.98 -57.87 -9.61
C GLN A 427 24.85 -58.72 -8.33
N SER A 428 23.71 -59.30 -7.92
CA SER A 428 22.52 -59.76 -8.66
C SER A 428 21.35 -60.10 -7.69
N THR A 429 20.15 -60.10 -8.28
CA THR A 429 18.78 -60.50 -7.84
C THR A 429 18.62 -62.05 -7.67
N PRO A 430 17.43 -62.74 -7.59
CA PRO A 430 16.00 -62.32 -7.70
C PRO A 430 14.91 -63.09 -6.86
N SER A 431 13.63 -62.75 -7.12
CA SER A 431 12.36 -63.54 -7.03
C SER A 431 11.72 -63.73 -5.63
N SER A 432 10.39 -63.81 -5.38
CA SER A 432 9.12 -63.98 -6.15
C SER A 432 7.94 -63.50 -5.23
N GLU A 433 6.91 -62.77 -5.70
CA GLU A 433 5.56 -63.25 -6.09
C GLU A 433 4.49 -63.38 -4.97
N ALA A 434 3.25 -62.95 -5.31
CA ALA A 434 1.93 -63.35 -4.78
C ALA A 434 1.12 -62.48 -3.75
N THR A 435 0.19 -61.70 -4.32
CA THR A 435 -1.27 -61.53 -4.02
C THR A 435 -1.86 -60.63 -2.90
N PRO A 436 -3.09 -60.06 -3.11
CA PRO A 436 -3.65 -58.92 -2.36
C PRO A 436 -5.02 -59.13 -1.65
N SER A 437 -5.47 -58.09 -0.91
CA SER A 437 -6.86 -57.75 -0.44
C SER A 437 -7.41 -58.52 0.79
N PRO A 438 -8.43 -58.02 1.56
CA PRO A 438 -9.55 -57.10 1.21
C PRO A 438 -9.73 -55.88 2.16
N GLU A 439 -10.23 -54.72 1.71
CA GLU A 439 -11.64 -54.32 1.46
C GLU A 439 -12.57 -54.37 2.70
N THR A 440 -12.94 -53.19 3.22
CA THR A 440 -14.10 -52.99 4.10
C THR A 440 -14.84 -51.71 3.71
N THR A 441 -16.08 -51.89 3.26
CA THR A 441 -17.10 -50.87 2.99
C THR A 441 -18.17 -50.85 4.10
N PRO A 442 -19.09 -49.86 4.14
CA PRO A 442 -19.64 -49.29 5.38
C PRO A 442 -21.00 -49.88 5.83
N SER A 443 -21.42 -49.54 7.06
CA SER A 443 -22.71 -49.92 7.67
C SER A 443 -23.49 -48.69 8.17
N PRO A 444 -24.83 -48.74 8.37
CA PRO A 444 -25.75 -47.72 7.89
C PRO A 444 -26.43 -46.88 8.99
N ALA A 445 -27.09 -45.80 8.56
CA ALA A 445 -27.98 -44.97 9.36
C ALA A 445 -29.28 -45.69 9.75
N PRO A 446 -29.88 -45.39 10.92
CA PRO A 446 -31.26 -45.76 11.22
C PRO A 446 -32.24 -44.63 10.88
N LYS A 447 -33.39 -45.00 10.31
CA LYS A 447 -34.60 -44.17 10.17
C LYS A 447 -35.57 -44.46 11.34
N ASN A 448 -36.08 -43.36 11.92
CA ASN A 448 -37.43 -43.10 12.47
C ASN A 448 -37.99 -43.91 13.66
N PRO A 449 -38.90 -43.33 14.46
CA PRO A 449 -40.26 -42.90 14.06
C PRO A 449 -40.41 -41.41 13.73
#